data_AF-A0AAC9A129-F1
#
_entry.id   AF-A0AAC9A129-F1
#
_cell.length_a   1.000
_cell.length_b   1.000
_cell.length_c   1.000
_cell.angle_alpha   90.00
_cell.angle_beta   90.00
_cell.angle_gamma   90.00
#
_symmetry.space_group_name_H-M   'P 1'
#
loop_
_entity.id
_entity.type
_entity.pdbx_description
1 polymer ?
#
loop_
_entity_poly.entity_id
_entity_poly.type
_entity_poly.pdbx_seq_one_letter_code
_entity_poly.pdbx_strand_id
1 'polypeptide(L)'
;MEEKLLQEAYEKSKDYLYEDSSRYNLLSIIEKDRDEAHVHSKVIYSLLSQNWGKKDKEIFLTLFLKEIGIEDEIIYNEKWEVSREKVFDLDTIKGRLDFEIKSKDYIYIIEMKIDASDQPEQLMRYQKFAKEQHKKYKIFYLTLDGHNASKKSIGEEENLEENQKVEYINISFKEEILNWLGNCLKLVEGKENKSTCINQYIASINKILGEKEIKIKDNILKSSEDIKNAIVIYEKLNENLQKVLKNFFEELNKKLNDITPKPIYNESYIKDYYNYTLDKIPQDYPGLYIVLDENKSRNSNYYRFVLKLELSPELTACFGFIRNDSDEKEIIPFVSFSKVKKESSGLYNRCIKRIENLKLEDKLSDNNRAYWCYVKNSKGEIINFKDISLSNKALLSLMDEETLKEEAKNIATYISNEIVKNMEI
;
A
#
# COMPACT_ATOMS: atom_id res chain seq x y z
N MET A 1 11.41 2.78 23.69
CA MET A 1 12.00 3.39 22.49
C MET A 1 11.64 2.55 21.27
N GLU A 2 11.82 1.22 21.33
CA GLU A 2 11.36 0.25 20.31
C GLU A 2 9.84 0.25 20.07
N GLU A 3 8.99 0.24 21.11
CA GLU A 3 7.52 0.30 20.92
C GLU A 3 7.05 1.57 20.22
N LYS A 4 7.74 2.69 20.45
CA LYS A 4 7.44 3.97 19.81
C LYS A 4 7.80 3.94 18.32
N LEU A 5 8.92 3.30 17.99
CA LEU A 5 9.36 3.07 16.61
C LEU A 5 8.47 2.07 15.87
N LEU A 6 7.95 1.05 16.56
CA LEU A 6 7.00 0.09 16.00
C LEU A 6 5.64 0.75 15.72
N GLN A 7 5.17 1.61 16.62
CA GLN A 7 3.96 2.40 16.44
C GLN A 7 4.11 3.37 15.26
N GLU A 8 5.28 4.01 15.12
CA GLU A 8 5.60 4.90 13.98
C GLU A 8 5.70 4.14 12.65
N ALA A 9 6.20 2.90 12.66
CA ALA A 9 6.22 2.04 11.48
C ALA A 9 4.80 1.56 11.10
N TYR A 10 3.96 1.26 12.09
CA TYR A 10 2.56 0.89 11.88
C TYR A 10 1.75 2.06 11.29
N GLU A 11 1.93 3.29 11.80
CA GLU A 11 1.35 4.49 11.19
C GLU A 11 1.85 4.70 9.75
N LYS A 12 3.14 4.49 9.48
CA LYS A 12 3.73 4.59 8.13
C LYS A 12 3.27 3.50 7.15
N SER A 13 2.81 2.35 7.64
CA SER A 13 2.21 1.31 6.78
C SER A 13 0.84 1.74 6.22
N LYS A 14 0.15 2.67 6.91
CA LYS A 14 -1.08 3.30 6.41
C LYS A 14 -0.82 4.19 5.19
N ASP A 15 0.39 4.72 5.04
CA ASP A 15 0.80 5.54 3.89
C ASP A 15 1.00 4.70 2.61
N TYR A 16 1.42 3.43 2.75
CA TYR A 16 1.50 2.48 1.62
C TYR A 16 0.11 1.98 1.19
N LEU A 17 -0.79 1.77 2.16
CA LEU A 17 -2.22 1.58 1.88
C LEU A 17 -2.83 2.78 1.15
N TYR A 18 -2.29 3.99 1.35
CA TYR A 18 -2.72 5.20 0.68
C TYR A 18 -2.35 5.20 -0.82
N GLU A 19 -1.14 4.80 -1.19
CA GLU A 19 -0.73 4.65 -2.61
C GLU A 19 -1.57 3.58 -3.34
N ASP A 20 -1.84 2.43 -2.71
CA ASP A 20 -2.71 1.39 -3.26
C ASP A 20 -4.19 1.85 -3.34
N SER A 21 -4.66 2.65 -2.36
CA SER A 21 -6.00 3.24 -2.34
C SER A 21 -6.22 4.33 -3.39
N SER A 22 -5.17 5.02 -3.83
CA SER A 22 -5.25 6.03 -4.88
C SER A 22 -5.48 5.41 -6.27
N ARG A 23 -4.90 4.22 -6.52
CA ARG A 23 -5.12 3.42 -7.74
C ARG A 23 -6.44 2.67 -7.72
N TYR A 24 -6.95 2.30 -6.54
CA TYR A 24 -8.26 1.68 -6.32
C TYR A 24 -9.22 2.58 -5.53
N ASN A 25 -9.38 3.82 -5.99
CA ASN A 25 -10.33 4.75 -5.41
C ASN A 25 -11.73 4.57 -6.04
N LEU A 26 -12.76 4.33 -5.22
CA LEU A 26 -14.11 4.04 -5.73
C LEU A 26 -14.65 5.13 -6.66
N LEU A 27 -14.45 6.41 -6.33
CA LEU A 27 -14.93 7.54 -7.14
C LEU A 27 -14.20 7.66 -8.47
N SER A 28 -12.91 7.27 -8.49
CA SER A 28 -12.13 7.20 -9.71
C SER A 28 -12.59 6.07 -10.63
N ILE A 29 -12.91 4.89 -10.06
CA ILE A 29 -13.39 3.73 -10.82
C ILE A 29 -14.72 4.03 -11.53
N ILE A 30 -15.61 4.78 -10.88
CA ILE A 30 -16.91 5.16 -11.47
C ILE A 30 -16.87 6.48 -12.25
N GLU A 31 -15.69 7.08 -12.42
CA GLU A 31 -15.48 8.35 -13.15
C GLU A 31 -16.34 9.52 -12.62
N LYS A 32 -16.49 9.59 -11.30
CA LYS A 32 -17.26 10.64 -10.59
C LYS A 32 -16.43 11.43 -9.59
N ASP A 33 -15.12 11.39 -9.73
CA ASP A 33 -14.17 12.06 -8.86
C ASP A 33 -14.30 13.58 -8.87
N ARG A 34 -14.87 14.21 -9.91
CA ARG A 34 -15.13 15.67 -9.94
C ARG A 34 -16.62 16.06 -9.86
N ASP A 35 -17.53 15.12 -9.55
CA ASP A 35 -18.99 15.39 -9.50
C ASP A 35 -19.39 16.09 -8.18
N GLU A 36 -19.35 17.43 -8.20
CA GLU A 36 -19.69 18.33 -7.09
C GLU A 36 -21.07 18.02 -6.49
N ALA A 37 -22.12 18.09 -7.31
CA ALA A 37 -23.50 18.04 -6.86
C ALA A 37 -23.97 16.63 -6.47
N HIS A 38 -23.53 15.58 -7.17
CA HIS A 38 -24.08 14.23 -6.94
C HIS A 38 -23.19 13.32 -6.12
N VAL A 39 -21.92 13.68 -5.91
CA VAL A 39 -20.96 12.88 -5.15
C VAL A 39 -20.40 13.64 -3.96
N HIS A 40 -19.60 14.68 -4.16
CA HIS A 40 -18.94 15.38 -3.05
C HIS A 40 -19.94 15.91 -2.03
N SER A 41 -21.03 16.51 -2.52
CA SER A 41 -22.06 17.06 -1.64
C SER A 41 -22.73 15.97 -0.79
N LYS A 42 -22.97 14.78 -1.37
CA LYS A 42 -23.58 13.64 -0.67
C LYS A 42 -22.64 13.03 0.36
N VAL A 43 -21.36 12.90 0.03
CA VAL A 43 -20.36 12.38 0.96
C VAL A 43 -20.23 13.31 2.17
N ILE A 44 -20.01 14.61 1.93
CA ILE A 44 -19.93 15.60 3.02
C ILE A 44 -21.22 15.61 3.85
N TYR A 45 -22.39 15.64 3.21
CA TYR A 45 -23.66 15.57 3.93
C TYR A 45 -23.81 14.31 4.78
N SER A 46 -23.44 13.14 4.26
CA SER A 46 -23.50 11.88 5.01
C SER A 46 -22.55 11.86 6.20
N LEU A 47 -21.42 12.54 6.12
CA LEU A 47 -20.46 12.66 7.23
C LEU A 47 -20.97 13.64 8.28
N LEU A 48 -21.54 14.78 7.87
CA LEU A 48 -22.09 15.81 8.75
C LEU A 48 -23.39 15.41 9.45
N SER A 49 -24.28 14.67 8.77
CA SER A 49 -25.64 14.36 9.27
C SER A 49 -25.73 13.15 10.19
N GLN A 50 -24.75 12.26 10.13
CA GLN A 50 -24.79 10.99 10.87
C GLN A 50 -23.99 11.07 12.17
N ASN A 51 -24.47 10.33 13.17
CA ASN A 51 -23.80 10.24 14.46
C ASN A 51 -22.72 9.14 14.44
N TRP A 52 -21.60 9.41 13.76
CA TRP A 52 -20.52 8.43 13.56
C TRP A 52 -19.65 8.16 14.80
N GLY A 53 -19.72 8.99 15.86
CA GLY A 53 -18.88 8.91 17.06
C GLY A 53 -19.68 8.89 18.38
N LYS A 54 -19.11 8.30 19.43
CA LYS A 54 -19.68 8.30 20.80
C LYS A 54 -18.59 8.38 21.86
N LYS A 55 -17.71 9.39 21.76
CA LYS A 55 -16.96 9.87 22.92
C LYS A 55 -17.53 11.24 23.27
N ASP A 56 -18.27 11.31 24.36
CA ASP A 56 -18.54 12.53 25.13
C ASP A 56 -18.80 13.81 24.31
N LYS A 57 -19.78 13.75 23.37
CA LYS A 57 -20.28 14.85 22.51
C LYS A 57 -19.48 15.21 21.26
N GLU A 58 -18.29 14.65 21.04
CA GLU A 58 -17.53 14.85 19.79
C GLU A 58 -18.11 13.98 18.65
N ILE A 59 -18.61 14.63 17.60
CA ILE A 59 -19.10 14.01 16.36
C ILE A 59 -18.50 14.73 15.15
N PHE A 60 -18.64 14.17 13.95
CA PHE A 60 -18.05 14.77 12.74
C PHE A 60 -18.54 16.20 12.51
N LEU A 61 -19.81 16.49 12.80
CA LEU A 61 -20.35 17.85 12.73
C LEU A 61 -19.67 18.82 13.69
N THR A 62 -19.42 18.43 14.94
CA THR A 62 -18.76 19.33 15.91
C THR A 62 -17.31 19.57 15.51
N LEU A 63 -16.60 18.55 15.03
CA LEU A 63 -15.25 18.68 14.48
C LEU A 63 -15.24 19.63 13.27
N PHE A 64 -16.23 19.52 12.39
CA PHE A 64 -16.34 20.39 11.22
C PHE A 64 -16.57 21.85 11.61
N LEU A 65 -17.51 22.10 12.53
CA LEU A 65 -17.81 23.45 13.01
C LEU A 65 -16.59 24.11 13.67
N LYS A 66 -15.79 23.35 14.43
CA LYS A 66 -14.52 23.86 14.98
C LYS A 66 -13.53 24.23 13.88
N GLU A 67 -13.36 23.36 12.89
CA GLU A 67 -12.40 23.57 11.80
C GLU A 67 -12.70 24.84 11.00
N ILE A 68 -13.99 25.15 10.75
CA ILE A 68 -14.39 26.39 10.07
C ILE A 68 -14.48 27.61 11.02
N GLY A 69 -13.94 27.50 12.24
CA GLY A 69 -13.79 28.61 13.18
C GLY A 69 -15.06 28.98 13.96
N ILE A 70 -15.93 28.02 14.28
CA ILE A 70 -17.02 28.22 15.24
C ILE A 70 -16.54 27.88 16.65
N GLU A 71 -16.85 28.75 17.61
CA GLU A 71 -16.43 28.60 19.01
C GLU A 71 -17.13 27.43 19.70
N ASP A 72 -16.40 26.70 20.55
CA ASP A 72 -16.90 25.55 21.31
C ASP A 72 -18.18 25.86 22.10
N GLU A 73 -18.27 27.06 22.69
CA GLU A 73 -19.46 27.48 23.44
C GLU A 73 -20.72 27.47 22.56
N ILE A 74 -20.61 27.98 21.32
CA ILE A 74 -21.72 27.98 20.36
C ILE A 74 -22.04 26.55 19.91
N ILE A 75 -21.00 25.75 19.62
CA ILE A 75 -21.15 24.38 19.11
C ILE A 75 -21.91 23.51 20.12
N TYR A 76 -21.52 23.55 21.40
CA TYR A 76 -22.01 22.62 22.41
C TYR A 76 -23.27 23.08 23.17
N ASN A 77 -23.63 24.36 23.08
CA ASN A 77 -24.88 24.88 23.67
C ASN A 77 -26.07 24.79 22.70
N GLU A 78 -25.82 24.60 21.41
CA GLU A 78 -26.85 24.49 20.38
C GLU A 78 -27.16 23.04 19.98
N LYS A 79 -28.33 22.85 19.35
CA LYS A 79 -28.66 21.62 18.63
C LYS A 79 -28.65 21.91 17.14
N TRP A 80 -27.81 21.19 16.40
CA TRP A 80 -27.58 21.42 14.99
C TRP A 80 -28.37 20.46 14.09
N GLU A 81 -28.94 21.00 13.02
CA GLU A 81 -29.55 20.28 11.92
C GLU A 81 -28.80 20.61 10.63
N VAL A 82 -28.50 19.58 9.84
CA VAL A 82 -27.81 19.72 8.55
C VAL A 82 -28.80 19.35 7.44
N SER A 83 -28.89 20.19 6.42
CA SER A 83 -29.67 19.95 5.20
C SER A 83 -28.78 20.12 3.97
N ARG A 84 -29.05 19.35 2.90
CA ARG A 84 -28.38 19.44 1.60
C ARG A 84 -29.39 19.84 0.53
N GLU A 85 -28.96 20.61 -0.48
CA GLU A 85 -29.80 21.02 -1.63
C GLU A 85 -31.11 21.69 -1.22
N LYS A 86 -31.06 22.56 -0.19
CA LYS A 86 -32.25 23.22 0.34
C LYS A 86 -32.73 24.29 -0.62
N VAL A 87 -33.88 24.03 -1.25
CA VAL A 87 -34.58 25.02 -2.07
C VAL A 87 -35.29 26.04 -1.17
N PHE A 88 -35.16 27.31 -1.50
CA PHE A 88 -35.96 28.39 -0.94
C PHE A 88 -36.61 29.21 -2.04
N ASP A 89 -37.84 29.62 -1.79
CA ASP A 89 -38.64 30.47 -2.66
C ASP A 89 -39.31 31.51 -1.75
N LEU A 90 -38.70 32.67 -1.68
CA LEU A 90 -39.21 33.85 -1.00
C LEU A 90 -39.77 34.78 -2.08
N ASP A 91 -40.77 35.59 -1.74
CA ASP A 91 -41.53 36.42 -2.70
C ASP A 91 -40.66 37.18 -3.72
N THR A 92 -39.43 37.53 -3.35
CA THR A 92 -38.49 38.28 -4.20
C THR A 92 -37.18 37.57 -4.52
N ILE A 93 -36.89 36.39 -3.96
CA ILE A 93 -35.65 35.64 -4.22
C ILE A 93 -35.88 34.13 -4.21
N LYS A 94 -35.20 33.44 -5.14
CA LYS A 94 -35.21 31.98 -5.21
C LYS A 94 -33.79 31.45 -5.27
N GLY A 95 -33.57 30.28 -4.69
CA GLY A 95 -32.27 29.64 -4.76
C GLY A 95 -32.27 28.26 -4.16
N ARG A 96 -31.11 27.61 -4.25
CA ARG A 96 -30.87 26.29 -3.69
C ARG A 96 -29.51 26.29 -3.01
N LEU A 97 -29.51 26.19 -1.69
CA LEU A 97 -28.29 26.10 -0.90
C LEU A 97 -27.67 24.71 -1.04
N ASP A 98 -26.36 24.60 -1.23
CA ASP A 98 -25.70 23.30 -1.19
C ASP A 98 -25.79 22.68 0.20
N PHE A 99 -25.47 23.47 1.24
CA PHE A 99 -25.69 23.08 2.63
C PHE A 99 -26.28 24.20 3.49
N GLU A 100 -27.16 23.80 4.40
CA GLU A 100 -27.62 24.60 5.53
C GLU A 100 -27.31 23.84 6.82
N ILE A 101 -26.54 24.45 7.72
CA ILE A 101 -26.31 23.99 9.08
C ILE A 101 -26.97 24.99 10.01
N LYS A 102 -28.08 24.62 10.64
CA LYS A 102 -28.87 25.53 11.47
C LYS A 102 -29.04 25.02 12.89
N SER A 103 -29.18 25.94 13.82
CA SER A 103 -29.63 25.68 15.17
C SER A 103 -30.80 26.59 15.52
N LYS A 104 -31.10 26.77 16.81
CA LYS A 104 -32.15 27.70 17.22
C LYS A 104 -31.78 29.13 16.86
N ASP A 105 -30.58 29.56 17.22
CA ASP A 105 -30.15 30.95 17.14
C ASP A 105 -29.17 31.24 15.97
N TYR A 106 -28.70 30.18 15.29
CA TYR A 106 -27.68 30.28 14.24
C TYR A 106 -28.11 29.64 12.91
N ILE A 107 -27.59 30.18 11.80
CA ILE A 107 -27.67 29.58 10.47
C ILE A 107 -26.35 29.75 9.70
N TYR A 108 -25.73 28.64 9.32
CA TYR A 108 -24.52 28.63 8.50
C TYR A 108 -24.86 28.05 7.13
N ILE A 109 -24.46 28.78 6.09
CA ILE A 109 -24.67 28.42 4.70
C ILE A 109 -23.33 28.07 4.10
N ILE A 110 -23.25 26.98 3.35
CA ILE A 110 -22.05 26.61 2.59
C ILE A 110 -22.45 26.49 1.13
N GLU A 111 -21.77 27.23 0.27
CA GLU A 111 -21.79 27.07 -1.18
C GLU A 111 -20.48 26.39 -1.59
N MET A 112 -20.56 25.30 -2.32
CA MET A 112 -19.41 24.47 -2.67
C MET A 112 -19.14 24.54 -4.17
N LYS A 113 -17.90 24.82 -4.55
CA LYS A 113 -17.43 24.80 -5.94
C LYS A 113 -16.22 23.89 -6.11
N ILE A 114 -16.30 22.96 -7.05
CA ILE A 114 -15.19 22.15 -7.52
C ILE A 114 -14.82 22.59 -8.94
N ASP A 115 -15.74 22.41 -9.88
CA ASP A 115 -15.55 22.74 -11.30
C ASP A 115 -16.64 23.68 -11.85
N ALA A 116 -17.72 23.91 -11.08
CA ALA A 116 -18.83 24.75 -11.53
C ALA A 116 -18.47 26.24 -11.47
N SER A 117 -18.90 26.98 -12.48
CA SER A 117 -18.82 28.45 -12.47
C SER A 117 -19.90 29.06 -11.58
N ASP A 118 -19.63 30.27 -11.10
CA ASP A 118 -20.59 31.02 -10.29
C ASP A 118 -21.86 31.43 -11.06
N GLN A 119 -22.98 31.31 -10.36
CA GLN A 119 -24.25 31.86 -10.81
C GLN A 119 -24.31 33.37 -10.49
N PRO A 120 -25.01 34.18 -11.31
CA PRO A 120 -25.23 35.59 -11.01
C PRO A 120 -25.85 35.77 -9.63
N GLU A 121 -25.33 36.71 -8.82
CA GLU A 121 -25.85 37.15 -7.53
C GLU A 121 -26.11 36.02 -6.52
N GLN A 122 -25.42 34.88 -6.65
CA GLN A 122 -25.72 33.68 -5.88
C GLN A 122 -25.55 33.92 -4.38
N LEU A 123 -24.41 34.48 -3.96
CA LEU A 123 -24.16 34.74 -2.54
C LEU A 123 -24.99 35.93 -2.02
N MET A 124 -25.37 36.89 -2.88
CA MET A 124 -26.32 37.95 -2.50
C MET A 124 -27.69 37.38 -2.11
N ARG A 125 -28.23 36.44 -2.92
CA ARG A 125 -29.49 35.78 -2.60
C ARG A 125 -29.40 35.01 -1.29
N TYR A 126 -28.27 34.36 -1.02
CA TYR A 126 -28.08 33.62 0.23
C TYR A 126 -27.98 34.52 1.44
N GLN A 127 -27.29 35.66 1.33
CA GLN A 127 -27.24 36.67 2.38
C GLN A 127 -28.63 37.22 2.70
N LYS A 128 -29.44 37.51 1.68
CA LYS A 128 -30.81 37.97 1.90
C LYS A 128 -31.68 36.89 2.54
N PHE A 129 -31.61 35.64 2.05
CA PHE A 129 -32.28 34.51 2.68
C PHE A 129 -31.89 34.34 4.16
N ALA A 130 -30.59 34.44 4.48
CA ALA A 130 -30.08 34.30 5.84
C ALA A 130 -30.58 35.42 6.78
N LYS A 131 -30.61 36.68 6.30
CA LYS A 131 -31.16 37.82 7.05
C LYS A 131 -32.64 37.64 7.37
N GLU A 132 -33.43 37.08 6.45
CA GLU A 132 -34.85 36.79 6.64
C GLU A 132 -35.12 35.67 7.65
N GLN A 133 -34.11 34.87 8.03
CA GLN A 133 -34.27 33.84 9.06
C GLN A 133 -34.28 34.40 10.50
N HIS A 134 -33.94 35.68 10.69
CA HIS A 134 -33.81 36.32 12.01
C HIS A 134 -32.87 35.56 12.98
N LYS A 135 -31.77 35.01 12.45
CA LYS A 135 -30.72 34.29 13.19
C LYS A 135 -29.35 34.89 12.93
N LYS A 136 -28.39 34.61 13.81
CA LYS A 136 -26.97 34.93 13.55
C LYS A 136 -26.49 34.05 12.39
N TYR A 137 -25.94 34.65 11.34
CA TYR A 137 -25.55 33.90 10.15
C TYR A 137 -24.08 34.05 9.77
N LYS A 138 -23.55 33.03 9.10
CA LYS A 138 -22.28 33.05 8.37
C LYS A 138 -22.46 32.35 7.03
N ILE A 139 -21.80 32.84 5.99
CA ILE A 139 -21.76 32.22 4.66
C ILE A 139 -20.33 31.76 4.42
N PHE A 140 -20.18 30.49 4.07
CA PHE A 140 -18.91 29.88 3.73
C PHE A 140 -18.90 29.54 2.24
N TYR A 141 -17.81 29.90 1.57
CA TYR A 141 -17.58 29.61 0.17
C TYR A 141 -16.46 28.58 0.07
N LEU A 142 -16.84 27.32 -0.15
CA LEU A 142 -15.96 26.16 -0.18
C LEU A 142 -15.47 25.90 -1.59
N THR A 143 -14.19 26.14 -1.85
CA THR A 143 -13.57 25.83 -3.14
C THR A 143 -12.45 24.81 -2.99
N LEU A 144 -11.84 24.37 -4.09
CA LEU A 144 -10.70 23.45 -4.01
C LEU A 144 -9.53 24.03 -3.18
N ASP A 145 -9.17 25.28 -3.42
CA ASP A 145 -7.96 25.95 -2.94
C ASP A 145 -8.22 27.20 -2.08
N GLY A 146 -9.48 27.56 -1.82
CA GLY A 146 -9.86 28.71 -1.02
C GLY A 146 -9.94 30.03 -1.79
N HIS A 147 -9.96 30.02 -3.12
CA HIS A 147 -10.11 31.25 -3.92
C HIS A 147 -11.46 31.95 -3.67
N ASN A 148 -11.50 33.26 -3.98
CA ASN A 148 -12.67 34.12 -3.83
C ASN A 148 -13.79 33.81 -4.82
N ALA A 149 -15.04 34.02 -4.39
CA ALA A 149 -16.17 34.02 -5.31
C ALA A 149 -16.00 35.12 -6.36
N SER A 150 -16.48 34.87 -7.58
CA SER A 150 -16.41 35.84 -8.66
C SER A 150 -17.30 37.06 -8.37
N LYS A 151 -16.94 38.21 -8.97
CA LYS A 151 -17.73 39.45 -8.89
C LYS A 151 -19.19 39.26 -9.29
N LYS A 152 -19.43 38.41 -10.28
CA LYS A 152 -20.76 37.98 -10.74
C LYS A 152 -21.60 37.37 -9.62
N SER A 153 -21.00 36.62 -8.70
CA SER A 153 -21.69 35.96 -7.58
C SER A 153 -22.07 36.92 -6.46
N ILE A 154 -21.23 37.93 -6.22
CA ILE A 154 -21.38 38.90 -5.12
C ILE A 154 -22.02 40.23 -5.54
N GLY A 155 -22.31 40.41 -6.83
CA GLY A 155 -23.00 41.60 -7.37
C GLY A 155 -22.12 42.82 -7.63
N GLU A 156 -20.79 42.69 -7.55
CA GLU A 156 -19.83 43.80 -7.70
C GLU A 156 -19.69 44.33 -9.15
N GLU A 157 -20.49 43.84 -10.11
CA GLU A 157 -20.60 44.46 -11.44
C GLU A 157 -21.42 45.77 -11.39
N GLU A 158 -22.13 46.02 -10.28
CA GLU A 158 -22.86 47.24 -9.99
C GLU A 158 -22.13 48.03 -8.88
N ASN A 159 -22.14 49.37 -8.93
CA ASN A 159 -21.53 50.24 -7.90
C ASN A 159 -22.35 50.16 -6.59
N LEU A 160 -22.24 49.04 -5.86
CA LEU A 160 -22.98 48.77 -4.63
C LEU A 160 -22.53 49.66 -3.47
N GLU A 161 -23.49 50.05 -2.62
CA GLU A 161 -23.20 50.71 -1.34
C GLU A 161 -22.48 49.73 -0.37
N GLU A 162 -21.67 50.24 0.56
CA GLU A 162 -20.89 49.43 1.52
C GLU A 162 -21.76 48.44 2.32
N ASN A 163 -23.01 48.82 2.63
CA ASN A 163 -24.01 48.03 3.35
C ASN A 163 -24.66 46.90 2.51
N GLN A 164 -24.41 46.86 1.20
CA GLN A 164 -24.93 45.85 0.27
C GLN A 164 -23.90 44.78 -0.07
N LYS A 165 -22.63 44.95 0.34
CA LYS A 165 -21.58 43.96 0.13
C LYS A 165 -21.94 42.62 0.80
N VAL A 166 -21.59 41.54 0.12
CA VAL A 166 -21.79 40.19 0.64
C VAL A 166 -20.64 39.83 1.55
N GLU A 167 -20.95 39.50 2.81
CA GLU A 167 -19.98 38.99 3.76
C GLU A 167 -19.95 37.45 3.70
N TYR A 168 -18.80 36.89 3.34
CA TYR A 168 -18.57 35.45 3.29
C TYR A 168 -17.14 35.10 3.70
N ILE A 169 -16.92 33.84 4.06
CA ILE A 169 -15.64 33.29 4.50
C ILE A 169 -15.20 32.22 3.51
N ASN A 170 -13.99 32.35 3.00
CA ASN A 170 -13.38 31.31 2.16
C ASN A 170 -12.96 30.13 3.03
N ILE A 171 -13.36 28.93 2.59
CA ILE A 171 -12.84 27.68 3.09
C ILE A 171 -12.46 26.81 1.88
N SER A 172 -11.70 25.77 2.11
CA SER A 172 -11.09 24.99 1.05
C SER A 172 -11.16 23.49 1.32
N PHE A 173 -11.19 22.73 0.23
CA PHE A 173 -10.96 21.30 0.32
C PHE A 173 -9.55 21.01 0.83
N LYS A 174 -8.57 21.76 0.34
CA LYS A 174 -7.15 21.58 0.64
C LYS A 174 -6.80 21.77 2.12
N GLU A 175 -7.40 22.74 2.80
CA GLU A 175 -7.11 23.03 4.21
C GLU A 175 -8.24 22.49 5.10
N GLU A 176 -9.38 23.17 5.14
CA GLU A 176 -10.44 22.88 6.13
C GLU A 176 -11.03 21.47 5.97
N ILE A 177 -11.38 21.01 4.76
CA ILE A 177 -11.99 19.68 4.60
C ILE A 177 -10.99 18.57 4.92
N LEU A 178 -9.74 18.65 4.43
CA LEU A 178 -8.73 17.63 4.70
C LEU A 178 -8.35 17.57 6.19
N ASN A 179 -8.17 18.72 6.85
CA ASN A 179 -7.91 18.77 8.30
C ASN A 179 -9.09 18.19 9.10
N TRP A 180 -10.32 18.56 8.74
CA TRP A 180 -11.53 18.01 9.35
C TRP A 180 -11.59 16.48 9.22
N LEU A 181 -11.36 15.94 8.02
CA LEU A 181 -11.37 14.49 7.77
C LEU A 181 -10.24 13.78 8.55
N GLY A 182 -9.06 14.39 8.67
CA GLY A 182 -7.96 13.89 9.50
C GLY A 182 -8.34 13.81 10.98
N ASN A 183 -9.09 14.78 11.50
CA ASN A 183 -9.62 14.73 12.86
C ASN A 183 -10.76 13.70 13.01
N CYS A 184 -11.57 13.50 11.97
CA CYS A 184 -12.59 12.45 11.94
C CYS A 184 -11.99 11.05 12.02
N LEU A 185 -10.83 10.79 11.38
CA LEU A 185 -10.11 9.52 11.48
C LEU A 185 -9.73 9.18 12.92
N LYS A 186 -9.23 10.17 13.68
CA LYS A 186 -8.90 9.99 15.11
C LYS A 186 -10.13 9.59 15.93
N LEU A 187 -11.31 10.10 15.59
CA LEU A 187 -12.56 9.78 16.29
C LEU A 187 -13.06 8.35 16.02
N VAL A 188 -12.72 7.78 14.86
CA VAL A 188 -13.14 6.42 14.44
C VAL A 188 -12.00 5.41 14.48
N GLU A 189 -10.92 5.71 15.21
CA GLU A 189 -9.78 4.82 15.39
C GLU A 189 -10.24 3.42 15.87
N GLY A 190 -9.69 2.37 15.25
CA GLY A 190 -10.10 0.98 15.48
C GLY A 190 -11.45 0.58 14.87
N LYS A 191 -12.11 1.45 14.09
CA LYS A 191 -13.29 1.12 13.28
C LYS A 191 -12.91 1.05 11.80
N GLU A 192 -12.46 -0.11 11.36
CA GLU A 192 -11.90 -0.34 10.02
C GLU A 192 -12.80 0.18 8.90
N ASN A 193 -14.07 -0.23 8.83
CA ASN A 193 -14.99 0.21 7.78
C ASN A 193 -15.16 1.75 7.72
N LYS A 194 -15.20 2.41 8.88
CA LYS A 194 -15.34 3.88 8.95
C LYS A 194 -14.06 4.58 8.50
N SER A 195 -12.92 4.07 8.98
CA SER A 195 -11.60 4.59 8.62
C SER A 195 -11.34 4.46 7.13
N THR A 196 -11.66 3.30 6.53
CA THR A 196 -11.53 3.05 5.09
C THR A 196 -12.41 3.99 4.27
N CYS A 197 -13.66 4.23 4.69
CA CYS A 197 -14.56 5.16 3.99
C CYS A 197 -14.01 6.59 3.97
N ILE A 198 -13.49 7.08 5.10
CA ILE A 198 -12.89 8.41 5.20
C ILE A 198 -11.61 8.49 4.36
N ASN A 199 -10.70 7.51 4.49
CA ASN A 199 -9.46 7.45 3.72
C ASN A 199 -9.71 7.44 2.21
N GLN A 200 -10.72 6.71 1.74
CA GLN A 200 -11.13 6.72 0.33
C GLN A 200 -11.56 8.13 -0.12
N TYR A 201 -12.27 8.88 0.71
CA TYR A 201 -12.67 10.23 0.34
C TYR A 201 -11.50 11.23 0.36
N ILE A 202 -10.59 11.14 1.35
CA ILE A 202 -9.36 11.95 1.39
C ILE A 202 -8.53 11.70 0.12
N ALA A 203 -8.37 10.44 -0.30
CA ALA A 203 -7.66 10.10 -1.53
C ALA A 203 -8.33 10.70 -2.77
N SER A 204 -9.67 10.71 -2.85
CA SER A 204 -10.40 11.37 -3.94
C SER A 204 -10.17 12.88 -3.97
N ILE A 205 -10.16 13.54 -2.81
CA ILE A 205 -9.91 14.98 -2.70
C ILE A 205 -8.49 15.33 -3.17
N ASN A 206 -7.47 14.61 -2.70
CA ASN A 206 -6.08 14.85 -3.10
C ASN A 206 -5.90 14.71 -4.61
N LYS A 207 -6.57 13.73 -5.23
CA LYS A 207 -6.55 13.53 -6.68
C LYS A 207 -7.09 14.74 -7.44
N ILE A 208 -8.26 15.27 -7.05
CA ILE A 208 -8.89 16.39 -7.77
C ILE A 208 -8.23 17.74 -7.55
N LEU A 209 -7.49 17.90 -6.45
CA LEU A 209 -6.63 19.04 -6.18
C LEU A 209 -5.45 19.14 -7.15
N GLY A 210 -5.30 18.18 -8.08
CA GLY A 210 -4.22 18.18 -9.05
C GLY A 210 -2.88 17.92 -8.39
N GLU A 211 -2.87 17.27 -7.22
CA GLU A 211 -1.68 16.62 -6.70
C GLU A 211 -1.33 15.47 -7.66
N LYS A 212 -0.63 15.82 -8.75
CA LYS A 212 0.25 14.91 -9.47
C LYS A 212 1.05 14.19 -8.41
N GLU A 213 0.78 12.91 -8.16
CA GLU A 213 1.63 11.81 -7.64
C GLU A 213 2.85 12.10 -6.72
N ILE A 214 3.07 13.31 -6.24
CA ILE A 214 4.30 13.81 -5.62
C ILE A 214 3.96 15.08 -4.82
N LYS A 215 3.54 14.90 -3.57
CA LYS A 215 4.13 15.64 -2.43
C LYS A 215 4.04 14.86 -1.11
N ILE A 216 4.44 13.59 -1.15
CA ILE A 216 5.16 12.96 -0.02
C ILE A 216 6.69 13.12 -0.21
N LYS A 217 7.16 13.85 -1.23
CA LYS A 217 8.61 14.06 -1.43
C LYS A 217 9.24 15.24 -0.69
N ASP A 218 8.49 16.12 -0.05
CA ASP A 218 9.10 17.33 0.52
C ASP A 218 9.35 17.29 2.03
N ASN A 219 8.98 16.24 2.78
CA ASN A 219 9.18 16.22 4.24
C ASN A 219 10.03 15.07 4.79
N ILE A 220 10.42 14.08 3.99
CA ILE A 220 11.08 12.88 4.54
C ILE A 220 12.60 13.04 4.64
N LEU A 221 13.21 13.88 3.81
CA LEU A 221 14.66 14.03 3.69
C LEU A 221 15.07 15.51 3.58
N LYS A 222 14.51 16.36 4.45
CA LYS A 222 14.73 17.82 4.41
C LYS A 222 16.12 18.23 4.87
N SER A 223 16.76 17.39 5.66
CA SER A 223 18.09 17.62 6.20
C SER A 223 19.02 16.45 5.91
N SER A 224 20.33 16.70 5.95
CA SER A 224 21.33 15.64 5.92
C SER A 224 21.14 14.61 7.04
N GLU A 225 20.49 15.00 8.14
CA GLU A 225 20.25 14.11 9.28
C GLU A 225 19.11 13.14 9.01
N ASP A 226 18.05 13.59 8.34
CA ASP A 226 16.94 12.72 7.92
C ASP A 226 17.42 11.65 6.93
N ILE A 227 18.33 12.04 6.02
CA ILE A 227 18.98 11.11 5.08
C ILE A 227 19.83 10.08 5.83
N LYS A 228 20.63 10.50 6.81
CA LYS A 228 21.39 9.56 7.65
C LYS A 228 20.46 8.60 8.40
N ASN A 229 19.37 9.12 8.98
CA ASN A 229 18.41 8.29 9.70
C ASN A 229 17.73 7.26 8.78
N ALA A 230 17.34 7.66 7.57
CA ALA A 230 16.79 6.75 6.57
C ALA A 230 17.80 5.67 6.15
N ILE A 231 19.07 6.04 5.95
CA ILE A 231 20.17 5.09 5.66
C ILE A 231 20.32 4.10 6.82
N VAL A 232 20.38 4.56 8.07
CA VAL A 232 20.52 3.69 9.25
C VAL A 232 19.33 2.73 9.40
N ILE A 233 18.09 3.20 9.12
CA ILE A 233 16.91 2.33 9.14
C ILE A 233 17.00 1.28 8.04
N TYR A 234 17.40 1.67 6.83
CA TYR A 234 17.56 0.76 5.72
C TYR A 234 18.66 -0.29 5.97
N GLU A 235 19.80 0.12 6.55
CA GLU A 235 20.87 -0.78 6.96
C GLU A 235 20.36 -1.82 7.98
N LYS A 236 19.67 -1.37 9.03
CA LYS A 236 19.08 -2.27 10.05
C LYS A 236 18.03 -3.22 9.47
N LEU A 237 17.21 -2.73 8.54
CA LEU A 237 16.23 -3.57 7.84
C LEU A 237 16.93 -4.66 7.03
N ASN A 238 17.97 -4.32 6.28
CA ASN A 238 18.76 -5.28 5.51
C ASN A 238 19.45 -6.30 6.43
N GLU A 239 20.01 -5.88 7.56
CA GLU A 239 20.58 -6.78 8.56
C GLU A 239 19.55 -7.79 9.09
N ASN A 240 18.33 -7.30 9.42
CA ASN A 240 17.24 -8.16 9.89
C ASN A 240 16.76 -9.13 8.80
N LEU A 241 16.55 -8.64 7.58
CA LEU A 241 16.17 -9.48 6.43
C LEU A 241 17.23 -10.53 6.12
N GLN A 242 18.50 -10.17 6.23
CA GLN A 242 19.63 -11.10 6.07
C GLN A 242 19.63 -12.18 7.16
N LYS A 243 19.28 -11.84 8.40
CA LYS A 243 19.11 -12.80 9.49
C LYS A 243 17.92 -13.73 9.26
N VAL A 244 16.78 -13.20 8.84
CA VAL A 244 15.58 -13.98 8.48
C VAL A 244 15.92 -14.99 7.38
N LEU A 245 16.61 -14.55 6.33
CA LEU A 245 17.03 -15.42 5.23
C LEU A 245 17.96 -16.55 5.69
N LYS A 246 18.94 -16.22 6.55
CA LYS A 246 19.84 -17.22 7.14
C LYS A 246 19.08 -18.26 7.94
N ASN A 247 18.22 -17.81 8.85
CA ASN A 247 17.40 -18.70 9.67
C ASN A 247 16.50 -19.59 8.80
N PHE A 248 15.90 -19.03 7.74
CA PHE A 248 15.05 -19.79 6.82
C PHE A 248 15.83 -20.93 6.15
N PHE A 249 17.01 -20.64 5.57
CA PHE A 249 17.83 -21.67 4.93
C PHE A 249 18.46 -22.65 5.92
N GLU A 250 18.81 -22.22 7.14
CA GLU A 250 19.26 -23.11 8.20
C GLU A 250 18.17 -24.11 8.61
N GLU A 251 16.94 -23.63 8.85
CA GLU A 251 15.82 -24.50 9.18
C GLU A 251 15.47 -25.43 8.03
N LEU A 252 15.44 -24.92 6.80
CA LEU A 252 15.24 -25.72 5.60
C LEU A 252 16.31 -26.81 5.47
N ASN A 253 17.59 -26.46 5.65
CA ASN A 253 18.70 -27.41 5.64
C ASN A 253 18.58 -28.45 6.76
N LYS A 254 18.21 -28.06 7.99
CA LYS A 254 17.97 -29.00 9.10
C LYS A 254 16.88 -30.01 8.74
N LYS A 255 15.76 -29.56 8.18
CA LYS A 255 14.64 -30.45 7.77
C LYS A 255 15.01 -31.33 6.58
N LEU A 256 15.82 -30.83 5.66
CA LEU A 256 16.30 -31.61 4.51
C LEU A 256 17.41 -32.60 4.86
N ASN A 257 18.17 -32.38 5.94
CA ASN A 257 19.21 -33.30 6.41
C ASN A 257 18.67 -34.65 6.90
N ASP A 258 17.38 -34.70 7.26
CA ASP A 258 16.68 -35.95 7.63
C ASP A 258 16.33 -36.80 6.39
N ILE A 259 16.56 -36.27 5.18
CA ILE A 259 16.27 -36.93 3.90
C ILE A 259 17.59 -37.35 3.25
N THR A 260 17.57 -38.52 2.60
CA THR A 260 18.68 -38.97 1.75
C THR A 260 18.32 -38.67 0.31
N PRO A 261 19.24 -38.10 -0.49
CA PRO A 261 20.60 -37.68 -0.16
C PRO A 261 20.67 -36.33 0.57
N LYS A 262 21.71 -36.16 1.39
CA LYS A 262 21.90 -34.95 2.22
C LYS A 262 22.12 -33.71 1.35
N PRO A 263 21.62 -32.55 1.79
CA PRO A 263 21.86 -31.30 1.10
C PRO A 263 23.33 -30.83 1.23
N ILE A 264 23.83 -30.21 0.16
CA ILE A 264 25.05 -29.41 0.16
C ILE A 264 24.62 -27.96 0.42
N TYR A 265 25.00 -27.44 1.59
CA TYR A 265 24.67 -26.10 2.03
C TYR A 265 25.87 -25.44 2.70
N ASN A 266 26.16 -24.22 2.27
CA ASN A 266 27.10 -23.33 2.95
C ASN A 266 26.40 -22.00 3.24
N GLU A 267 26.46 -21.55 4.48
CA GLU A 267 25.89 -20.25 4.88
C GLU A 267 26.51 -19.08 4.09
N SER A 268 27.77 -19.24 3.62
CA SER A 268 28.46 -18.25 2.79
C SER A 268 27.68 -17.88 1.53
N TYR A 269 26.87 -18.81 0.99
CA TYR A 269 26.11 -18.59 -0.24
C TYR A 269 25.17 -17.41 -0.12
N ILE A 270 24.48 -17.27 1.01
CA ILE A 270 23.45 -16.25 1.21
C ILE A 270 23.95 -15.03 1.99
N LYS A 271 25.21 -15.00 2.43
CA LYS A 271 25.74 -14.05 3.43
C LYS A 271 25.49 -12.57 3.12
N ASP A 272 25.53 -12.20 1.86
CA ASP A 272 25.46 -10.80 1.42
C ASP A 272 24.23 -10.50 0.54
N TYR A 273 23.22 -11.36 0.56
CA TYR A 273 22.05 -11.23 -0.31
C TYR A 273 21.34 -9.86 -0.19
N TYR A 274 21.19 -9.32 1.02
CA TYR A 274 20.62 -7.98 1.24
C TYR A 274 21.67 -6.85 1.35
N ASN A 275 22.96 -7.18 1.36
CA ASN A 275 24.07 -6.21 1.41
C ASN A 275 24.46 -5.66 0.02
N TYR A 276 23.90 -6.20 -1.07
CA TYR A 276 24.16 -5.69 -2.42
C TYR A 276 23.57 -4.28 -2.59
N THR A 277 24.43 -3.34 -2.99
CA THR A 277 24.02 -2.03 -3.52
C THR A 277 22.98 -2.22 -4.63
N LEU A 278 21.98 -1.32 -4.69
CA LEU A 278 20.86 -1.31 -5.64
C LEU A 278 21.23 -1.57 -7.12
N ASP A 279 22.50 -1.41 -7.49
CA ASP A 279 22.97 -1.43 -8.89
C ASP A 279 23.72 -2.71 -9.31
N LYS A 280 23.78 -3.76 -8.46
CA LYS A 280 24.48 -5.01 -8.83
C LYS A 280 23.54 -6.21 -8.80
N ILE A 281 23.17 -6.69 -10.00
CA ILE A 281 22.57 -8.02 -10.18
C ILE A 281 23.66 -9.06 -9.85
N PRO A 282 23.46 -9.94 -8.84
CA PRO A 282 24.41 -11.02 -8.57
C PRO A 282 24.58 -11.89 -9.82
N GLN A 283 25.82 -12.21 -10.20
CA GLN A 283 26.06 -13.09 -11.35
C GLN A 283 25.61 -14.53 -11.11
N ASP A 284 25.57 -14.95 -9.85
CA ASP A 284 25.11 -16.27 -9.43
C ASP A 284 24.17 -16.15 -8.24
N TYR A 285 22.98 -16.75 -8.36
CA TYR A 285 21.98 -16.75 -7.31
C TYR A 285 22.32 -17.79 -6.24
N PRO A 286 22.23 -17.44 -4.95
CA PRO A 286 22.58 -18.36 -3.88
C PRO A 286 21.47 -19.38 -3.63
N GLY A 287 21.77 -20.45 -2.90
CA GLY A 287 20.79 -21.50 -2.67
C GLY A 287 21.37 -22.72 -1.95
N LEU A 288 20.57 -23.77 -1.88
CA LEU A 288 20.95 -25.06 -1.30
C LEU A 288 20.83 -26.15 -2.37
N TYR A 289 21.76 -27.10 -2.41
CA TYR A 289 21.77 -28.15 -3.43
C TYR A 289 21.43 -29.51 -2.81
N ILE A 290 20.75 -30.37 -3.55
CA ILE A 290 20.48 -31.78 -3.20
C ILE A 290 20.97 -32.63 -4.37
N VAL A 291 21.89 -33.56 -4.12
CA VAL A 291 22.49 -34.41 -5.16
C VAL A 291 21.56 -35.55 -5.51
N LEU A 292 20.83 -35.47 -6.61
CA LEU A 292 19.84 -36.46 -7.01
C LEU A 292 20.45 -37.70 -7.70
N ASP A 293 21.56 -37.53 -8.44
CA ASP A 293 22.25 -38.64 -9.12
C ASP A 293 23.70 -38.25 -9.44
N GLU A 294 24.57 -39.22 -9.69
CA GLU A 294 25.96 -38.99 -10.06
C GLU A 294 26.55 -40.13 -10.89
N ASN A 295 27.63 -39.85 -11.60
CA ASN A 295 28.42 -40.91 -12.25
C ASN A 295 29.46 -41.49 -11.28
N LYS A 296 29.38 -42.79 -11.02
CA LYS A 296 30.31 -43.53 -10.13
C LYS A 296 31.68 -43.88 -10.74
N SER A 297 31.95 -43.51 -12.00
CA SER A 297 33.15 -43.95 -12.74
C SER A 297 34.38 -43.05 -12.50
N ARG A 298 35.55 -43.65 -12.24
CA ARG A 298 36.85 -42.98 -11.98
C ARG A 298 37.55 -42.40 -13.22
N ASN A 299 36.93 -42.41 -14.41
CA ASN A 299 37.56 -41.89 -15.63
C ASN A 299 36.95 -40.54 -16.06
N SER A 300 37.69 -39.49 -15.69
CA SER A 300 37.84 -38.13 -16.25
C SER A 300 36.65 -37.16 -16.44
N ASN A 301 35.38 -37.56 -16.51
CA ASN A 301 34.26 -36.60 -16.65
C ASN A 301 33.22 -36.76 -15.53
N TYR A 302 33.39 -36.00 -14.45
CA TYR A 302 32.60 -36.15 -13.23
C TYR A 302 31.50 -35.09 -13.10
N TYR A 303 30.25 -35.51 -13.27
CA TYR A 303 29.07 -34.67 -13.10
C TYR A 303 28.15 -35.25 -12.03
N ARG A 304 27.57 -34.37 -11.22
CA ARG A 304 26.43 -34.64 -10.33
C ARG A 304 25.19 -33.96 -10.89
N PHE A 305 24.08 -34.66 -10.90
CA PHE A 305 22.76 -34.09 -11.15
C PHE A 305 22.18 -33.63 -9.82
N VAL A 306 21.72 -32.39 -9.77
CA VAL A 306 21.30 -31.74 -8.52
C VAL A 306 19.98 -31.02 -8.69
N LEU A 307 19.21 -30.97 -7.61
CA LEU A 307 18.18 -29.96 -7.37
C LEU A 307 18.82 -28.82 -6.58
N LYS A 308 18.72 -27.59 -7.07
CA LYS A 308 19.10 -26.37 -6.35
C LYS A 308 17.85 -25.62 -5.95
N LEU A 309 17.65 -25.39 -4.65
CA LEU A 309 16.71 -24.40 -4.14
C LEU A 309 17.38 -23.04 -4.25
N GLU A 310 17.13 -22.35 -5.35
CA GLU A 310 17.80 -21.12 -5.77
C GLU A 310 16.98 -19.89 -5.37
N LEU A 311 17.69 -18.83 -5.00
CA LEU A 311 17.11 -17.55 -4.61
C LEU A 311 17.37 -16.50 -5.69
N SER A 312 16.52 -16.52 -6.72
CA SER A 312 16.57 -15.66 -7.91
C SER A 312 15.45 -14.64 -7.89
N PRO A 313 15.63 -13.48 -7.24
CA PRO A 313 14.62 -12.82 -6.39
C PRO A 313 13.60 -13.72 -5.67
N GLU A 314 12.89 -14.58 -6.40
CA GLU A 314 11.99 -15.60 -5.88
C GLU A 314 12.72 -16.90 -5.48
N LEU A 315 12.11 -17.69 -4.61
CA LEU A 315 12.56 -19.05 -4.33
C LEU A 315 12.13 -20.00 -5.46
N THR A 316 13.10 -20.64 -6.09
CA THR A 316 12.90 -21.56 -7.22
C THR A 316 13.57 -22.91 -6.96
N ALA A 317 13.03 -23.95 -7.59
CA ALA A 317 13.58 -25.29 -7.60
C ALA A 317 14.18 -25.56 -8.99
N CYS A 318 15.50 -25.65 -9.09
CA CYS A 318 16.24 -25.75 -10.34
C CYS A 318 16.98 -27.10 -10.46
N PHE A 319 16.67 -27.87 -11.50
CA PHE A 319 17.33 -29.12 -11.85
C PHE A 319 18.45 -28.87 -12.85
N GLY A 320 19.68 -29.24 -12.49
CA GLY A 320 20.85 -28.99 -13.31
C GLY A 320 22.00 -29.95 -13.02
N PHE A 321 23.10 -29.75 -13.72
CA PHE A 321 24.33 -30.53 -13.52
C PHE A 321 25.44 -29.64 -12.99
N ILE A 322 26.16 -30.14 -11.99
CA ILE A 322 27.38 -29.51 -11.47
C ILE A 322 28.56 -30.45 -11.68
N ARG A 323 29.79 -29.91 -11.64
CA ARG A 323 30.99 -30.75 -11.63
C ARG A 323 31.19 -31.36 -10.24
N ASN A 324 31.77 -32.55 -10.20
CA ASN A 324 32.02 -33.27 -8.95
C ASN A 324 33.23 -32.73 -8.16
N ASP A 325 34.15 -32.03 -8.83
CA ASP A 325 35.34 -31.40 -8.25
C ASP A 325 35.10 -29.95 -7.80
N SER A 326 33.85 -29.50 -7.80
CA SER A 326 33.47 -28.17 -7.33
C SER A 326 33.68 -28.04 -5.82
N ASP A 327 34.25 -26.90 -5.40
CA ASP A 327 34.41 -26.58 -3.98
C ASP A 327 33.02 -26.29 -3.37
N GLU A 328 32.60 -27.11 -2.42
CA GLU A 328 31.34 -26.96 -1.67
C GLU A 328 31.36 -25.72 -0.75
N LYS A 329 32.45 -24.94 -0.74
CA LYS A 329 32.53 -23.63 -0.07
C LYS A 329 32.17 -22.44 -0.94
N GLU A 330 32.09 -22.63 -2.26
CA GLU A 330 31.72 -21.58 -3.23
C GLU A 330 30.39 -21.93 -3.92
N ILE A 331 29.73 -20.92 -4.50
CA ILE A 331 28.50 -21.14 -5.28
C ILE A 331 28.88 -21.96 -6.52
N ILE A 332 28.21 -23.10 -6.70
CA ILE A 332 28.55 -24.04 -7.75
C ILE A 332 27.71 -23.74 -9.01
N PRO A 333 28.31 -23.36 -10.14
CA PRO A 333 27.57 -23.01 -11.34
C PRO A 333 27.07 -24.27 -12.06
N PHE A 334 25.91 -24.15 -12.71
CA PHE A 334 25.41 -25.19 -13.59
C PHE A 334 26.17 -25.28 -14.91
N VAL A 335 26.34 -26.51 -15.37
CA VAL A 335 26.98 -26.87 -16.63
C VAL A 335 25.92 -26.99 -17.72
N SER A 336 26.24 -26.56 -18.94
CA SER A 336 25.29 -26.64 -20.05
C SER A 336 24.93 -28.08 -20.40
N PHE A 337 23.65 -28.29 -20.73
CA PHE A 337 23.11 -29.59 -21.12
C PHE A 337 23.84 -30.19 -22.33
N SER A 338 24.22 -29.36 -23.31
CA SER A 338 25.01 -29.79 -24.47
C SER A 338 26.36 -30.40 -24.09
N LYS A 339 27.03 -29.84 -23.08
CA LYS A 339 28.33 -30.32 -22.61
C LYS A 339 28.19 -31.64 -21.86
N VAL A 340 27.24 -31.70 -20.92
CA VAL A 340 26.98 -32.94 -20.16
C VAL A 340 26.50 -34.06 -21.08
N LYS A 341 25.65 -33.77 -22.07
CA LYS A 341 25.22 -34.76 -23.07
C LYS A 341 26.39 -35.31 -23.89
N LYS A 342 27.38 -34.49 -24.24
CA LYS A 342 28.58 -34.91 -24.97
C LYS A 342 29.52 -35.74 -24.11
N GLU A 343 29.75 -35.31 -22.86
CA GLU A 343 30.79 -35.86 -21.99
C GLU A 343 30.28 -36.99 -21.06
N SER A 344 28.97 -37.08 -20.86
CA SER A 344 28.29 -37.98 -19.93
C SER A 344 26.84 -38.28 -20.37
N SER A 345 26.68 -38.77 -21.60
CA SER A 345 25.36 -39.01 -22.23
C SER A 345 24.44 -39.93 -21.42
N GLY A 346 24.99 -40.96 -20.76
CA GLY A 346 24.21 -41.92 -19.96
C GLY A 346 23.59 -41.30 -18.70
N LEU A 347 24.32 -40.43 -18.01
CA LEU A 347 23.79 -39.65 -16.88
C LEU A 347 22.73 -38.67 -17.38
N TYR A 348 23.08 -37.89 -18.41
CA TYR A 348 22.20 -36.90 -19.00
C TYR A 348 20.84 -37.50 -19.37
N ASN A 349 20.82 -38.54 -20.21
CA ASN A 349 19.57 -39.13 -20.70
C ASN A 349 18.70 -39.69 -19.57
N ARG A 350 19.31 -40.30 -18.55
CA ARG A 350 18.56 -40.84 -17.40
C ARG A 350 17.93 -39.72 -16.57
N CYS A 351 18.69 -38.68 -16.24
CA CYS A 351 18.20 -37.55 -15.45
C CYS A 351 17.11 -36.77 -16.18
N ILE A 352 17.28 -36.48 -17.48
CA ILE A 352 16.25 -35.80 -18.27
C ILE A 352 14.95 -36.61 -18.31
N LYS A 353 15.03 -37.94 -18.51
CA LYS A 353 13.85 -38.80 -18.48
C LYS A 353 13.11 -38.76 -17.13
N ARG A 354 13.85 -38.63 -16.01
CA ARG A 354 13.22 -38.47 -14.68
C ARG A 354 12.54 -37.11 -14.53
N ILE A 355 13.13 -36.04 -15.04
CA ILE A 355 12.49 -34.71 -15.10
C ILE A 355 11.19 -34.79 -15.91
N GLU A 356 11.20 -35.45 -17.08
CA GLU A 356 9.99 -35.63 -17.90
C GLU A 356 8.87 -36.41 -17.18
N ASN A 357 9.23 -37.28 -16.23
CA ASN A 357 8.29 -38.04 -15.43
C ASN A 357 7.79 -37.29 -14.19
N LEU A 358 8.41 -36.17 -13.80
CA LEU A 358 7.92 -35.34 -12.71
C LEU A 358 6.60 -34.68 -13.10
N LYS A 359 5.55 -35.01 -12.35
CA LYS A 359 4.21 -34.41 -12.52
C LYS A 359 4.01 -33.27 -11.53
N LEU A 360 4.81 -32.21 -11.68
CA LEU A 360 4.63 -30.99 -10.90
C LEU A 360 3.35 -30.26 -11.33
N GLU A 361 2.66 -29.64 -10.38
CA GLU A 361 1.48 -28.81 -10.67
C GLU A 361 1.83 -27.64 -11.59
N ASP A 362 2.99 -27.03 -11.37
CA ASP A 362 3.52 -25.97 -12.21
C ASP A 362 4.38 -26.54 -13.34
N LYS A 363 4.21 -25.98 -14.55
CA LYS A 363 5.06 -26.33 -15.69
C LYS A 363 6.49 -25.91 -15.45
N LEU A 364 7.43 -26.83 -15.68
CA LEU A 364 8.86 -26.53 -15.69
C LEU A 364 9.18 -25.59 -16.85
N SER A 365 9.85 -24.49 -16.53
CA SER A 365 10.54 -23.65 -17.51
C SER A 365 11.96 -24.15 -17.67
N ASP A 366 12.57 -24.00 -18.85
CA ASP A 366 13.93 -24.47 -19.09
C ASP A 366 14.82 -23.39 -19.71
N ASN A 367 16.11 -23.60 -19.56
CA ASN A 367 17.16 -22.92 -20.31
C ASN A 367 18.25 -23.93 -20.66
N ASN A 368 19.29 -23.49 -21.38
CA ASN A 368 20.37 -24.39 -21.81
C ASN A 368 21.20 -25.04 -20.69
N ARG A 369 20.90 -24.77 -19.41
CA ARG A 369 21.63 -25.24 -18.23
C ARG A 369 20.74 -25.86 -17.14
N ALA A 370 19.46 -25.50 -17.06
CA ALA A 370 18.56 -25.98 -16.02
C ALA A 370 17.09 -26.03 -16.44
N TYR A 371 16.35 -26.95 -15.83
CA TYR A 371 14.89 -26.90 -15.72
C TYR A 371 14.52 -26.29 -14.36
N TRP A 372 13.47 -25.48 -14.27
CA TRP A 372 13.11 -24.82 -13.03
C TRP A 372 11.60 -24.56 -12.87
N CYS A 373 11.16 -24.43 -11.63
CA CYS A 373 9.82 -23.96 -11.25
C CYS A 373 9.89 -23.10 -9.99
N TYR A 374 8.82 -22.34 -9.70
CA TYR A 374 8.69 -21.62 -8.45
C TYR A 374 8.38 -22.56 -7.29
N VAL A 375 8.95 -22.27 -6.13
CA VAL A 375 8.56 -22.91 -4.88
C VAL A 375 7.56 -22.00 -4.18
N LYS A 376 6.35 -22.50 -4.00
CA LYS A 376 5.27 -21.78 -3.33
C LYS A 376 5.29 -22.06 -1.83
N ASN A 377 4.80 -21.11 -1.06
CA ASN A 377 4.59 -21.29 0.36
C ASN A 377 3.36 -22.17 0.65
N SER A 378 3.07 -22.41 1.93
CA SER A 378 1.92 -23.20 2.39
C SER A 378 0.54 -22.68 1.94
N LYS A 379 0.47 -21.43 1.46
CA LYS A 379 -0.74 -20.79 0.90
C LYS A 379 -0.75 -20.79 -0.64
N GLY A 380 0.26 -21.34 -1.30
CA GLY A 380 0.38 -21.32 -2.76
C GLY A 380 0.95 -20.02 -3.32
N GLU A 381 1.54 -19.15 -2.50
CA GLU A 381 2.10 -17.86 -2.90
C GLU A 381 3.58 -18.00 -3.25
N ILE A 382 4.05 -17.24 -4.25
CA ILE A 382 5.47 -17.15 -4.60
C ILE A 382 6.12 -16.12 -3.66
N ILE A 383 7.19 -16.51 -2.98
CA ILE A 383 7.92 -15.61 -2.08
C ILE A 383 9.03 -14.91 -2.86
N ASN A 384 8.92 -13.60 -3.04
CA ASN A 384 10.01 -12.77 -3.57
C ASN A 384 10.81 -12.17 -2.41
N PHE A 385 12.09 -12.50 -2.31
CA PHE A 385 12.99 -12.04 -1.23
C PHE A 385 13.67 -10.70 -1.55
N LYS A 386 13.48 -10.11 -2.73
CA LYS A 386 13.93 -8.75 -3.05
C LYS A 386 12.83 -7.70 -2.92
N ASP A 387 11.57 -8.12 -2.97
CA ASP A 387 10.43 -7.23 -2.82
C ASP A 387 10.15 -6.94 -1.34
N ILE A 388 10.79 -5.90 -0.81
CA ILE A 388 10.62 -5.44 0.59
C ILE A 388 9.38 -4.56 0.79
N SER A 389 8.44 -4.57 -0.15
CA SER A 389 7.18 -3.82 -0.05
C SER A 389 6.25 -4.40 1.02
N LEU A 390 5.34 -3.56 1.52
CA LEU A 390 4.34 -3.98 2.50
C LEU A 390 3.26 -4.90 1.91
N SER A 391 3.12 -4.92 0.58
CA SER A 391 2.23 -5.86 -0.12
C SER A 391 2.79 -7.27 -0.15
N ASN A 392 4.11 -7.46 0.04
CA ASN A 392 4.74 -8.77 0.11
C ASN A 392 4.53 -9.44 1.49
N LYS A 393 3.28 -9.83 1.76
CA LYS A 393 2.88 -10.49 3.01
C LYS A 393 3.61 -11.81 3.23
N ALA A 394 3.99 -12.51 2.16
CA ALA A 394 4.72 -13.77 2.25
C ALA A 394 6.11 -13.57 2.88
N LEU A 395 6.92 -12.61 2.38
CA LEU A 395 8.22 -12.29 2.97
C LEU A 395 8.07 -11.75 4.41
N LEU A 396 7.12 -10.86 4.64
CA LEU A 396 6.90 -10.28 5.96
C LEU A 396 6.50 -11.33 7.00
N SER A 397 5.72 -12.33 6.62
CA SER A 397 5.33 -13.42 7.52
C SER A 397 6.52 -14.25 8.00
N LEU A 398 7.60 -14.35 7.20
CA LEU A 398 8.83 -15.04 7.61
C LEU A 398 9.63 -14.28 8.68
N MET A 399 9.28 -13.04 9.00
CA MET A 399 9.88 -12.33 10.13
C MET A 399 9.44 -12.90 11.48
N ASP A 400 8.29 -13.58 11.53
CA ASP A 400 7.85 -14.34 12.69
C ASP A 400 8.56 -15.71 12.73
N GLU A 401 9.19 -16.03 13.86
CA GLU A 401 10.06 -17.20 13.97
C GLU A 401 9.28 -18.53 13.90
N GLU A 402 8.05 -18.56 14.43
CA GLU A 402 7.20 -19.76 14.36
C GLU A 402 6.74 -20.01 12.92
N THR A 403 6.26 -18.96 12.26
CA THR A 403 5.84 -19.00 10.85
C THR A 403 6.99 -19.42 9.95
N LEU A 404 8.19 -18.86 10.15
CA LEU A 404 9.39 -19.23 9.38
C LEU A 404 9.71 -20.72 9.52
N LYS A 405 9.69 -21.27 10.74
CA LYS A 405 9.99 -22.68 11.00
C LYS A 405 8.94 -23.60 10.38
N GLU A 406 7.66 -23.23 10.48
CA GLU A 406 6.58 -23.97 9.87
C GLU A 406 6.70 -23.97 8.33
N GLU A 407 7.00 -22.82 7.74
CA GLU A 407 7.12 -22.69 6.30
C GLU A 407 8.34 -23.45 5.75
N ALA A 408 9.50 -23.35 6.40
CA ALA A 408 10.67 -24.14 6.05
C ALA A 408 10.38 -25.65 6.11
N LYS A 409 9.60 -26.10 7.09
CA LYS A 409 9.16 -27.51 7.19
C LYS A 409 8.22 -27.89 6.07
N ASN A 410 7.25 -27.05 5.72
CA ASN A 410 6.29 -27.31 4.65
C ASN A 410 7.01 -27.45 3.30
N ILE A 411 7.92 -26.52 3.00
CA ILE A 411 8.75 -26.56 1.79
C ILE A 411 9.64 -27.81 1.79
N ALA A 412 10.34 -28.12 2.88
CA ALA A 412 11.15 -29.34 2.96
C ALA A 412 10.33 -30.61 2.70
N THR A 413 9.11 -30.67 3.24
CA THR A 413 8.18 -31.79 3.06
C THR A 413 7.74 -31.92 1.60
N TYR A 414 7.40 -30.80 0.95
CA TYR A 414 7.08 -30.75 -0.47
C TYR A 414 8.25 -31.25 -1.33
N ILE A 415 9.46 -30.72 -1.11
CA ILE A 415 10.67 -31.13 -1.85
C ILE A 415 10.94 -32.62 -1.66
N SER A 416 10.80 -33.15 -0.44
CA SER A 416 10.99 -34.57 -0.16
C SER A 416 10.00 -35.46 -0.91
N ASN A 417 8.71 -35.15 -0.78
CA ASN A 417 7.63 -36.04 -1.21
C ASN A 417 7.35 -35.93 -2.71
N GLU A 418 7.32 -34.71 -3.24
CA GLU A 418 6.90 -34.45 -4.61
C GLU A 418 8.07 -34.45 -5.60
N ILE A 419 9.29 -34.15 -5.14
CA ILE A 419 10.46 -34.05 -6.02
C ILE A 419 11.43 -35.20 -5.80
N VAL A 420 12.02 -35.32 -4.60
CA VAL A 420 13.12 -36.27 -4.36
C VAL A 420 12.65 -37.72 -4.54
N LYS A 421 11.55 -38.13 -3.89
CA LYS A 421 11.02 -39.50 -4.03
C LYS A 421 10.66 -39.87 -5.48
N ASN A 422 10.09 -38.94 -6.23
CA ASN A 422 9.73 -39.17 -7.63
C ASN A 422 10.94 -39.22 -8.57
N MET A 423 12.11 -38.75 -8.12
CA MET A 423 13.38 -38.80 -8.84
C MET A 423 14.21 -40.08 -8.56
N GLU A 424 13.84 -40.89 -7.56
CA GLU A 424 14.52 -42.16 -7.24
C GLU A 424 14.04 -43.35 -8.11
N ILE A 425 12.84 -43.23 -8.68
CA ILE A 425 12.20 -44.20 -9.60
C ILE A 425 12.77 -44.03 -11.03
#